data_AF-A0A9R0QF47-F1
#
_entry.id   AF-A0A9R0QF47-F1
#
_cell.length_a   1.000
_cell.length_b   1.000
_cell.length_c   1.000
_cell.angle_alpha   90.00
_cell.angle_beta   90.00
_cell.angle_gamma   90.00
#
_symmetry.space_group_name_H-M   'P 1'
#
loop_
_entity.id
_entity.type
_entity.pdbx_description
1 polymer ?
#
loop_
_entity_poly.entity_id
_entity_poly.type
_entity_poly.pdbx_seq_one_letter_code
_entity_poly.pdbx_strand_id
1 'polypeptide(L)'
;MASPPSPPPPPAPTTIFDLGDDLLREIFLRLPALPTLVRAACACRAFRRAARTFTSFRRSFRERHAPPVLALFLEPNMEVVPLHPCPWRRRDPDLVAADFFDVRHGDALSSGWKINSETPSSGGYLILDNWSEGAQRVAAYSPLTQVLDLFLDLPPVGKIYLEFYTLLPEDGRRPSRVVCVRVDGQRAERAAVFSSDTMEWQIFPETTLQLTVSDRLRASGVVHGLVYWRGWMHDQIVVLETMTFQFFLIDLPAPLKPELGESTYKLGETKDGKLCIVDIKDNTIVSWFLDNGSVLNSWITYKNFPLRPIVRELTGCSMEEEDYCNVNVDLVAVIDGFVYLCIFYLKDTEYRELYLSICLETSDMCKLYNGAYRHNEAAHPYVMAWPPSLVQSKAAQMRMQYSKF
;
A
#
# COMPACT_ATOMS: atom_id res chain seq x y z
N MET A 1 9.04 -64.64 -41.96
CA MET A 1 8.22 -63.61 -41.29
C MET A 1 9.14 -62.81 -40.40
N ALA A 2 9.33 -61.53 -40.68
CA ALA A 2 10.14 -60.65 -39.82
C ALA A 2 9.32 -60.27 -38.58
N SER A 3 9.92 -60.40 -37.39
CA SER A 3 9.30 -60.01 -36.12
C SER A 3 8.96 -58.51 -36.13
N PRO A 4 7.81 -58.10 -35.59
CA PRO A 4 7.44 -56.69 -35.52
C PRO A 4 8.43 -55.94 -34.60
N PRO A 5 8.77 -54.68 -34.93
CA PRO A 5 9.65 -53.88 -34.09
C PRO A 5 9.01 -53.65 -32.72
N SER A 6 9.81 -53.83 -31.67
CA SER A 6 9.42 -53.58 -30.29
C SER A 6 8.95 -52.13 -30.10
N PRO A 7 7.87 -51.89 -29.34
CA PRO A 7 7.36 -50.55 -29.12
C PRO A 7 8.41 -49.66 -28.43
N PRO A 8 8.45 -48.36 -28.77
CA PRO A 8 9.40 -47.44 -28.15
C PRO A 8 9.17 -47.36 -26.63
N PRO A 9 10.24 -47.18 -25.84
CA PRO A 9 10.12 -47.02 -24.40
C PRO A 9 9.25 -45.80 -24.07
N PRO A 10 8.46 -45.85 -22.97
CA PRO A 10 7.64 -44.72 -22.57
C PRO A 10 8.53 -43.49 -22.32
N PRO A 11 8.08 -42.28 -22.72
CA PRO A 11 8.86 -41.07 -22.52
C PRO A 11 9.14 -40.89 -21.02
N ALA A 12 10.38 -40.52 -20.70
CA ALA A 12 10.77 -40.25 -19.32
C ALA A 12 9.87 -39.14 -18.73
N PRO A 13 9.45 -39.25 -17.46
CA PRO A 13 8.59 -38.25 -16.85
C PRO A 13 9.31 -36.91 -16.82
N THR A 14 8.74 -35.90 -17.48
CA THR A 14 9.21 -34.52 -17.38
C THR A 14 8.96 -34.01 -15.97
N THR A 15 10.05 -33.62 -15.31
CA THR A 15 10.03 -33.03 -13.98
C THR A 15 10.04 -31.51 -14.09
N ILE A 16 9.67 -30.83 -12.99
CA ILE A 16 9.68 -29.36 -12.95
C ILE A 16 11.09 -28.76 -13.11
N PHE A 17 12.14 -29.58 -12.97
CA PHE A 17 13.53 -29.21 -13.19
C PHE A 17 13.93 -29.21 -14.66
N ASP A 18 13.13 -29.84 -15.53
CA ASP A 18 13.33 -29.86 -16.98
C ASP A 18 12.75 -28.60 -17.67
N LEU A 19 12.01 -27.78 -16.92
CA LEU A 19 11.44 -26.53 -17.40
C LEU A 19 12.47 -25.39 -17.42
N GLY A 20 12.54 -24.67 -18.53
CA GLY A 20 13.28 -23.41 -18.62
C GLY A 20 12.67 -22.30 -17.75
N ASP A 21 13.46 -21.28 -17.45
CA ASP A 21 13.03 -20.16 -16.59
C ASP A 21 11.78 -19.43 -17.15
N ASP A 22 11.60 -19.38 -18.47
CA ASP A 22 10.47 -18.71 -19.09
C ASP A 22 9.14 -19.43 -18.80
N LEU A 23 9.12 -20.77 -18.92
CA LEU A 23 7.95 -21.57 -18.56
C LEU A 23 7.67 -21.53 -17.04
N LEU A 24 8.72 -21.53 -16.22
CA LEU A 24 8.56 -21.34 -14.77
C LEU A 24 7.93 -19.99 -14.44
N ARG A 25 8.31 -18.91 -15.14
CA ARG A 25 7.69 -17.59 -14.98
C ARG A 25 6.22 -17.59 -15.43
N GLU A 26 5.88 -18.24 -16.54
CA GLU A 26 4.47 -18.36 -16.93
C GLU A 26 3.63 -19.12 -15.89
N ILE A 27 4.18 -20.17 -15.28
CA ILE A 27 3.55 -20.88 -14.16
C ILE A 27 3.40 -19.94 -12.95
N PHE A 28 4.45 -19.19 -12.62
CA PHE A 28 4.44 -18.25 -11.50
C PHE A 28 3.45 -17.10 -11.68
N LEU A 29 3.23 -16.62 -12.91
CA LEU A 29 2.21 -15.62 -13.22
C LEU A 29 0.77 -16.15 -13.01
N ARG A 30 0.59 -17.47 -12.97
CA ARG A 30 -0.71 -18.10 -12.68
C ARG A 30 -0.92 -18.41 -11.19
N LEU A 31 0.10 -18.22 -10.34
CA LEU A 31 -0.08 -18.35 -8.90
C LEU A 31 -1.00 -17.25 -8.39
N PRO A 32 -1.91 -17.55 -7.44
CA PRO A 32 -3.04 -16.67 -7.12
C PRO A 32 -2.65 -15.39 -6.36
N ALA A 33 -1.47 -15.34 -5.75
CA ALA A 33 -1.04 -14.21 -4.93
C ALA A 33 0.48 -14.20 -4.71
N LEU A 34 1.03 -13.01 -4.41
CA LEU A 34 2.46 -12.82 -4.13
C LEU A 34 2.99 -13.73 -3.01
N PRO A 35 2.32 -13.96 -1.87
CA PRO A 35 2.89 -14.82 -0.84
C PRO A 35 3.03 -16.28 -1.29
N THR A 36 2.13 -16.75 -2.16
CA THR A 36 2.23 -18.09 -2.78
C THR A 36 3.42 -18.17 -3.73
N LEU A 37 3.64 -17.12 -4.52
CA LEU A 37 4.83 -17.00 -5.36
C LEU A 37 6.13 -17.01 -4.53
N VAL A 38 6.17 -16.26 -3.43
CA VAL A 38 7.34 -16.22 -2.54
C VAL A 38 7.63 -17.61 -1.97
N ARG A 39 6.60 -18.35 -1.54
CA ARG A 39 6.76 -19.73 -1.07
C ARG A 39 7.31 -20.67 -2.14
N ALA A 40 6.76 -20.59 -3.35
CA ALA A 40 7.26 -21.36 -4.49
C ALA A 40 8.74 -21.03 -4.75
N ALA A 41 9.08 -19.74 -4.77
CA ALA A 41 10.46 -19.28 -4.97
C ALA A 41 11.42 -19.80 -3.88
N CYS A 42 10.95 -20.01 -2.65
CA CYS A 42 11.75 -20.57 -1.55
C CYS A 42 11.96 -22.09 -1.64
N ALA A 43 11.23 -22.80 -2.49
CA ALA A 43 11.29 -24.26 -2.55
C ALA A 43 12.61 -24.80 -3.14
N CYS A 44 13.18 -24.14 -4.16
CA CYS A 44 14.45 -24.56 -4.76
C CYS A 44 15.20 -23.40 -5.44
N ARG A 45 16.48 -23.61 -5.74
CA ARG A 45 17.33 -22.58 -6.39
C ARG A 45 16.87 -22.21 -7.79
N ALA A 46 16.34 -23.16 -8.56
CA ALA A 46 15.82 -22.90 -9.91
C ALA A 46 14.59 -21.99 -9.85
N PHE A 47 13.66 -22.26 -8.94
CA PHE A 47 12.47 -21.44 -8.76
C PHE A 47 12.82 -20.05 -8.23
N ARG A 48 13.73 -19.98 -7.26
CA ARG A 48 14.26 -18.69 -6.80
C ARG A 48 14.88 -17.93 -7.96
N ARG A 49 15.66 -18.57 -8.83
CA ARG A 49 16.28 -17.93 -10.00
C ARG A 49 15.23 -17.43 -10.99
N ALA A 50 14.21 -18.24 -11.31
CA ALA A 50 13.13 -17.88 -12.21
C ALA A 50 12.24 -16.76 -11.66
N ALA A 51 11.94 -16.79 -10.36
CA ALA A 51 11.16 -15.77 -9.65
C ALA A 51 11.94 -14.51 -9.29
N ARG A 52 13.29 -14.59 -9.27
CA ARG A 52 14.14 -13.42 -9.07
C ARG A 52 13.93 -12.49 -10.26
N THR A 53 13.44 -11.31 -9.94
CA THR A 53 12.57 -10.57 -10.83
C THR A 53 13.36 -9.61 -11.71
N PHE A 54 13.01 -9.61 -12.99
CA PHE A 54 13.17 -8.44 -13.85
C PHE A 54 11.92 -7.57 -13.68
N THR A 55 12.06 -6.26 -13.88
CA THR A 55 10.96 -5.28 -13.75
C THR A 55 9.71 -5.69 -14.54
N SER A 56 9.90 -6.34 -15.70
CA SER A 56 8.82 -6.86 -16.54
C SER A 56 7.95 -7.93 -15.86
N PHE A 57 8.54 -8.93 -15.19
CA PHE A 57 7.75 -9.97 -14.52
C PHE A 57 6.94 -9.40 -13.34
N ARG A 58 7.51 -8.47 -12.57
CA ARG A 58 6.78 -7.80 -11.47
C ARG A 58 5.58 -7.04 -12.01
N ARG A 59 5.77 -6.31 -13.11
CA ARG A 59 4.71 -5.58 -13.80
C ARG A 59 3.61 -6.54 -14.27
N SER A 60 3.97 -7.60 -14.99
CA SER A 60 2.98 -8.59 -15.46
C SER A 60 2.26 -9.32 -14.32
N PHE A 61 2.92 -9.52 -13.18
CA PHE A 61 2.28 -10.08 -12.00
C PHE A 61 1.26 -9.09 -11.40
N ARG A 62 1.60 -7.80 -11.26
CA ARG A 62 0.68 -6.75 -10.80
C ARG A 62 -0.53 -6.56 -11.73
N GLU A 63 -0.29 -6.57 -13.04
CA GLU A 63 -1.37 -6.48 -14.04
C GLU A 63 -2.41 -7.60 -13.88
N ARG A 64 -1.98 -8.81 -13.49
CA ARG A 64 -2.86 -9.99 -13.34
C ARG A 64 -3.49 -10.14 -11.96
N HIS A 65 -2.86 -9.65 -10.91
CA HIS A 65 -3.22 -10.01 -9.53
C HIS A 65 -3.62 -8.80 -8.69
N ALA A 66 -4.52 -9.02 -7.74
CA ALA A 66 -4.81 -8.02 -6.72
C ALA A 66 -3.58 -7.76 -5.84
N PRO A 67 -3.44 -6.55 -5.29
CA PRO A 67 -2.39 -6.24 -4.33
C PRO A 67 -2.43 -7.23 -3.17
N PRO A 68 -1.27 -7.69 -2.70
CA PRO A 68 -1.20 -8.69 -1.64
C PRO A 68 -1.43 -8.04 -0.27
N VAL A 69 -2.64 -7.51 -0.05
CA VAL A 69 -3.05 -6.96 1.24
C VAL A 69 -3.24 -8.12 2.21
N LEU A 70 -2.42 -8.13 3.27
CA LEU A 70 -2.44 -9.21 4.26
C LEU A 70 -3.30 -8.87 5.48
N ALA A 71 -3.38 -7.60 5.84
CA ALA A 71 -4.13 -7.18 7.02
C ALA A 71 -4.62 -5.74 6.90
N LEU A 72 -5.56 -5.37 7.77
CA LEU A 72 -5.93 -3.98 8.04
C LEU A 72 -5.44 -3.60 9.43
N PHE A 73 -4.85 -2.42 9.56
CA PHE A 73 -4.58 -1.77 10.84
C PHE A 73 -5.72 -0.80 11.15
N LEU A 74 -6.35 -0.95 12.31
CA LEU A 74 -7.53 -0.17 12.70
C LEU A 74 -7.16 0.89 13.74
N GLU A 75 -7.44 2.15 13.43
CA GLU A 75 -7.33 3.27 14.38
C GLU A 75 -8.52 3.34 15.34
N PRO A 76 -8.35 3.87 16.56
CA PRO A 76 -7.10 4.37 17.17
C PRO A 76 -6.33 3.29 17.96
N ASN A 77 -6.93 2.12 18.14
CA ASN A 77 -6.40 1.06 19.02
C ASN A 77 -5.30 0.21 18.37
N MET A 78 -4.98 0.48 17.09
CA MET A 78 -4.06 -0.27 16.25
C MET A 78 -4.34 -1.78 16.30
N GLU A 79 -5.62 -2.14 16.23
CA GLU A 79 -6.05 -3.53 16.09
C GLU A 79 -5.68 -4.04 14.68
N VAL A 80 -5.27 -5.30 14.56
CA VAL A 80 -4.94 -5.91 13.27
C VAL A 80 -6.03 -6.88 12.91
N VAL A 81 -6.59 -6.70 11.71
CA VAL A 81 -7.54 -7.63 11.10
C VAL A 81 -6.86 -8.35 9.96
N PRO A 82 -6.46 -9.63 10.12
CA PRO A 82 -5.94 -10.44 9.05
C PRO A 82 -7.00 -10.65 7.96
N LEU A 83 -6.63 -10.46 6.69
CA LEU A 83 -7.56 -10.59 5.56
C LEU A 83 -7.52 -12.00 4.92
N HIS A 84 -8.56 -12.36 4.18
CA HIS A 84 -8.63 -13.63 3.45
C HIS A 84 -8.40 -13.44 1.94
N PRO A 85 -7.75 -14.41 1.26
CA PRO A 85 -7.10 -15.61 1.79
C PRO A 85 -5.62 -15.33 2.13
N CYS A 86 -5.29 -14.97 3.37
CA CYS A 86 -3.90 -14.90 3.81
C CYS A 86 -3.24 -16.28 3.69
N PRO A 87 -2.23 -16.46 2.82
CA PRO A 87 -1.54 -17.74 2.72
C PRO A 87 -0.84 -18.08 4.04
N TRP A 88 -0.48 -17.08 4.85
CA TRP A 88 0.11 -17.19 6.18
C TRP A 88 -0.83 -17.71 7.28
N ARG A 89 -2.06 -18.14 6.93
CA ARG A 89 -2.86 -18.99 7.81
C ARG A 89 -2.07 -20.24 8.23
N ARG A 90 -1.34 -20.16 9.35
CA ARG A 90 -1.52 -21.18 10.39
C ARG A 90 -3.00 -21.12 10.77
N ARG A 91 -3.59 -22.24 11.16
CA ARG A 91 -5.05 -22.42 11.30
C ARG A 91 -5.75 -21.45 12.27
N ASP A 92 -5.04 -20.49 12.85
CA ASP A 92 -5.50 -19.60 13.89
C ASP A 92 -5.21 -18.11 13.54
N PRO A 93 -6.25 -17.28 13.32
CA PRO A 93 -6.12 -15.83 13.15
C PRO A 93 -5.40 -15.13 14.30
N ASP A 94 -5.55 -15.64 15.53
CA ASP A 94 -4.96 -15.04 16.74
C ASP A 94 -3.44 -15.22 16.75
N LEU A 95 -2.93 -16.31 16.15
CA LEU A 95 -1.49 -16.53 15.97
C LEU A 95 -0.89 -15.62 14.89
N VAL A 96 -1.64 -15.31 13.82
CA VAL A 96 -1.18 -14.36 12.79
C VAL A 96 -1.16 -12.94 13.36
N ALA A 97 -2.22 -12.55 14.07
CA ALA A 97 -2.22 -11.30 14.82
C ALA A 97 -1.02 -11.27 15.79
N ALA A 98 -0.79 -12.33 16.57
CA ALA A 98 0.37 -12.45 17.46
C ALA A 98 1.72 -12.35 16.73
N ASP A 99 1.89 -12.94 15.54
CA ASP A 99 3.13 -12.84 14.75
C ASP A 99 3.35 -11.42 14.19
N PHE A 100 2.27 -10.72 13.77
CA PHE A 100 2.32 -9.30 13.38
C PHE A 100 2.55 -8.40 14.60
N PHE A 101 2.02 -8.79 15.76
CA PHE A 101 2.07 -8.11 17.05
C PHE A 101 3.14 -8.65 18.00
N ASP A 102 4.14 -9.42 17.57
CA ASP A 102 5.17 -9.88 18.52
C ASP A 102 6.04 -8.71 19.05
N VAL A 103 5.82 -7.52 18.47
CA VAL A 103 6.15 -6.20 19.05
C VAL A 103 5.54 -6.01 20.46
N ARG A 104 4.49 -6.74 20.86
CA ARG A 104 3.85 -6.66 22.18
C ARG A 104 4.54 -7.51 23.26
N HIS A 105 5.40 -8.48 22.93
CA HIS A 105 5.97 -9.42 23.93
C HIS A 105 7.43 -9.18 24.34
N GLY A 106 8.11 -8.18 23.78
CA GLY A 106 9.40 -7.71 24.27
C GLY A 106 9.34 -6.25 24.68
N ASP A 107 9.04 -5.96 25.95
CA ASP A 107 9.17 -4.63 26.61
C ASP A 107 8.55 -3.40 25.90
N ALA A 108 7.85 -3.53 24.77
CA ALA A 108 7.55 -2.39 23.92
C ALA A 108 6.38 -1.53 24.42
N LEU A 109 5.38 -2.17 25.06
CA LEU A 109 4.28 -1.47 25.75
C LEU A 109 4.76 -0.76 27.03
N SER A 110 5.88 -1.19 27.63
CA SER A 110 6.58 -0.43 28.67
C SER A 110 7.49 0.68 28.11
N SER A 111 7.70 0.75 26.79
CA SER A 111 8.69 1.65 26.17
C SER A 111 8.13 2.75 25.27
N GLY A 112 6.81 2.81 25.00
CA GLY A 112 6.14 3.97 24.39
C GLY A 112 5.99 3.98 22.85
N TRP A 113 6.34 2.90 22.15
CA TRP A 113 6.18 2.81 20.68
C TRP A 113 4.73 2.49 20.27
N LYS A 114 4.21 3.22 19.27
CA LYS A 114 2.91 3.08 18.63
C LYS A 114 3.10 3.02 17.11
N ILE A 115 2.11 2.53 16.38
CA ILE A 115 2.13 2.59 14.91
C ILE A 115 1.59 3.97 14.53
N ASN A 116 2.33 4.70 13.69
CA ASN A 116 1.84 5.95 13.12
C ASN A 116 0.74 5.61 12.12
N SER A 117 -0.47 6.01 12.49
CA SER A 117 -1.68 5.67 11.78
C SER A 117 -1.93 6.59 10.57
N GLU A 118 -1.29 7.75 10.54
CA GLU A 118 -1.32 8.69 9.42
C GLU A 118 -0.41 8.24 8.25
N THR A 119 0.60 7.38 8.49
CA THR A 119 1.50 6.86 7.45
C THR A 119 1.75 5.34 7.54
N PRO A 120 0.71 4.50 7.46
CA PRO A 120 0.75 3.15 8.03
C PRO A 120 1.47 2.13 7.15
N SER A 121 1.63 2.34 5.84
CA SER A 121 2.55 1.47 5.08
C SER A 121 3.08 2.09 3.78
N SER A 122 4.41 2.10 3.65
CA SER A 122 5.06 2.29 2.36
C SER A 122 6.13 1.23 2.17
N GLY A 123 6.11 0.56 1.02
CA GLY A 123 7.13 -0.42 0.70
C GLY A 123 7.16 -1.66 1.60
N GLY A 124 6.03 -2.01 2.24
CA GLY A 124 5.90 -3.16 3.14
C GLY A 124 6.45 -2.96 4.56
N TYR A 125 6.80 -1.72 4.92
CA TYR A 125 7.17 -1.33 6.27
C TYR A 125 6.04 -0.53 6.92
N LEU A 126 5.85 -0.75 8.23
CA LEU A 126 5.07 0.11 9.10
C LEU A 126 6.00 1.17 9.70
N ILE A 127 5.49 2.39 9.84
CA ILE A 127 6.15 3.41 10.62
C ILE A 127 5.67 3.31 12.06
N LEU A 128 6.61 3.13 12.99
CA LEU A 128 6.38 3.19 14.42
C LEU A 128 6.87 4.54 14.93
N ASP A 129 6.10 5.18 15.79
CA ASP A 129 6.49 6.39 16.50
C ASP A 129 6.54 6.13 18.01
N ASN A 130 7.51 6.72 18.69
CA ASN A 130 7.58 6.70 20.14
C ASN A 130 7.63 8.13 20.63
N TRP A 131 6.57 8.49 21.35
CA TRP A 131 6.46 9.78 21.98
C TRP A 131 6.81 9.67 23.45
N SER A 132 8.01 10.12 23.81
CA SER A 132 8.42 10.34 25.20
C SER A 132 8.53 11.84 25.49
N GLU A 133 8.35 12.25 26.74
CA GLU A 133 8.50 13.66 27.14
C GLU A 133 9.86 14.19 26.66
N GLY A 134 9.84 15.10 25.69
CA GLY A 134 11.03 15.75 25.11
C GLY A 134 11.59 15.10 23.83
N ALA A 135 11.39 13.80 23.57
CA ALA A 135 11.97 13.11 22.41
C ALA A 135 10.93 12.28 21.66
N GLN A 136 10.77 12.56 20.36
CA GLN A 136 10.04 11.68 19.45
C GLN A 136 11.09 10.83 18.71
N ARG A 137 10.85 9.52 18.62
CA ARG A 137 11.66 8.61 17.80
C ARG A 137 10.76 7.94 16.80
N VAL A 138 11.31 7.63 15.63
CA VAL A 138 10.57 6.93 14.58
C VAL A 138 11.35 5.69 14.17
N ALA A 139 10.64 4.61 13.86
CA ALA A 139 11.25 3.38 13.38
C ALA A 139 10.47 2.77 12.22
N ALA A 140 11.21 2.18 11.27
CA ALA A 140 10.61 1.38 10.21
C ALA A 140 10.61 -0.09 10.62
N TYR A 141 9.43 -0.69 10.72
CA TYR A 141 9.23 -2.08 11.11
C TYR A 141 8.71 -2.89 9.93
N SER A 142 9.29 -4.06 9.68
CA SER A 142 8.73 -5.00 8.70
C SER A 142 8.01 -6.14 9.43
N PRO A 143 6.67 -6.19 9.41
CA PRO A 143 5.91 -7.29 10.01
C PRO A 143 6.27 -8.66 9.43
N LEU A 144 6.73 -8.71 8.18
CA LEU A 144 7.06 -9.97 7.50
C LEU A 144 8.39 -10.57 7.94
N THR A 145 9.38 -9.73 8.23
CA THR A 145 10.68 -10.21 8.72
C THR A 145 10.80 -10.11 10.23
N GLN A 146 9.85 -9.43 10.89
CA GLN A 146 9.90 -9.05 12.31
C GLN A 146 11.19 -8.28 12.66
N VAL A 147 11.79 -7.62 11.67
CA VAL A 147 12.99 -6.80 11.85
C VAL A 147 12.57 -5.35 12.00
N LEU A 148 13.09 -4.72 13.04
CA LEU A 148 13.11 -3.28 13.19
C LEU A 148 14.34 -2.75 12.44
N ASP A 149 14.10 -2.19 11.26
CA ASP A 149 15.16 -1.94 10.28
C ASP A 149 15.88 -0.61 10.51
N LEU A 150 15.21 0.39 11.08
CA LEU A 150 15.76 1.74 11.23
C LEU A 150 15.24 2.40 12.51
N PHE A 151 16.12 3.05 13.26
CA PHE A 151 15.77 4.04 14.28
C PHE A 151 16.19 5.41 13.77
N LEU A 152 15.28 6.37 13.84
CA LEU A 152 15.47 7.73 13.39
C LEU A 152 15.41 8.67 14.58
N ASP A 153 16.50 9.37 14.84
CA ASP A 153 16.45 10.60 15.62
C ASP A 153 15.85 11.70 14.75
N LEU A 154 14.99 12.54 15.34
CA LEU A 154 14.33 13.62 14.61
C LEU A 154 15.35 14.55 13.92
N PRO A 155 15.01 15.08 12.74
CA PRO A 155 15.84 16.11 12.12
C PRO A 155 15.80 17.40 12.97
N PRO A 156 16.85 18.24 12.95
CA PRO A 156 16.98 19.43 13.79
C PRO A 156 16.11 20.61 13.30
N VAL A 157 14.83 20.35 12.98
CA VAL A 157 13.95 21.29 12.28
C VAL A 157 12.89 21.90 13.22
N GLY A 158 12.86 21.57 14.51
CA GLY A 158 11.84 22.05 15.46
C GLY A 158 10.48 21.34 15.30
N LYS A 159 9.65 21.34 16.36
CA LYS A 159 8.41 20.54 16.45
C LYS A 159 7.17 21.38 16.18
N ILE A 160 6.37 21.02 15.15
CA ILE A 160 4.96 21.44 15.02
C ILE A 160 4.08 20.27 14.51
N TYR A 161 4.32 19.71 13.32
CA TYR A 161 3.75 18.41 12.88
C TYR A 161 4.71 17.75 11.88
N LEU A 162 5.00 16.44 12.01
CA LEU A 162 5.96 15.72 11.16
C LEU A 162 5.33 14.44 10.59
N GLU A 163 5.31 14.34 9.27
CA GLU A 163 4.89 13.13 8.57
C GLU A 163 6.08 12.36 7.99
N PHE A 164 6.03 11.03 7.99
CA PHE A 164 7.14 10.18 7.59
C PHE A 164 6.75 9.20 6.48
N TYR A 165 7.56 9.15 5.42
CA TYR A 165 7.35 8.28 4.27
C TYR A 165 8.60 7.48 3.97
N THR A 166 8.46 6.18 3.75
CA THR A 166 9.57 5.35 3.25
C THR A 166 9.54 5.33 1.73
N LEU A 167 10.66 5.67 1.10
CA LEU A 167 10.87 5.54 -0.33
C LEU A 167 11.77 4.34 -0.61
N LEU A 168 11.28 3.45 -1.48
CA LEU A 168 12.08 2.40 -2.06
C LEU A 168 12.60 2.86 -3.42
N PRO A 169 13.91 2.86 -3.67
CA PRO A 169 14.43 3.12 -5.00
C PRO A 169 13.97 2.05 -5.98
N GLU A 170 13.60 2.45 -7.20
CA GLU A 170 13.09 1.56 -8.25
C GLU A 170 14.05 0.40 -8.58
N ASP A 171 15.35 0.63 -8.43
CA ASP A 171 16.41 -0.33 -8.74
C ASP A 171 16.69 -1.38 -7.65
N GLY A 172 15.96 -1.34 -6.52
CA GLY A 172 16.18 -2.27 -5.40
C GLY A 172 17.58 -2.17 -4.76
N ARG A 173 18.33 -1.11 -5.09
CA ARG A 173 19.63 -0.79 -4.50
C ARG A 173 19.38 -0.02 -3.21
N ARG A 174 19.94 -0.46 -2.09
CA ARG A 174 19.98 0.38 -0.87
C ARG A 174 20.54 1.77 -1.21
N PRO A 175 20.04 2.84 -0.57
CA PRO A 175 19.24 2.85 0.66
C PRO A 175 17.73 3.07 0.46
N SER A 176 16.94 2.55 1.39
CA SER A 176 15.60 3.10 1.67
C SER A 176 15.80 4.51 2.23
N ARG A 177 15.10 5.49 1.68
CA ARG A 177 15.13 6.87 2.17
C ARG A 177 13.87 7.14 2.97
N VAL A 178 13.98 7.76 4.13
CA VAL A 178 12.81 8.22 4.88
C VAL A 178 12.65 9.71 4.65
N VAL A 179 11.56 10.11 4.03
CA VAL A 179 11.21 11.52 3.86
C VAL A 179 10.37 11.93 5.04
N CYS A 180 10.82 12.97 5.73
CA CYS A 180 10.07 13.68 6.73
C CYS A 180 9.57 14.98 6.11
N VAL A 181 8.29 15.29 6.25
CA VAL A 181 7.73 16.59 5.86
C VAL A 181 7.33 17.33 7.12
N ARG A 182 7.89 18.52 7.30
CA ARG A 182 7.55 19.42 8.40
C ARG A 182 6.50 20.40 7.95
N VAL A 183 5.38 20.35 8.67
CA VAL A 183 4.29 21.31 8.62
C VAL A 183 4.46 22.30 9.76
N ASP A 184 4.57 23.59 9.41
CA ASP A 184 4.59 24.69 10.36
C ASP A 184 3.34 25.55 10.14
N GLY A 185 2.42 25.55 11.12
CA GLY A 185 1.16 26.30 11.07
C GLY A 185 1.29 27.81 10.78
N GLN A 186 2.50 28.36 10.76
CA GLN A 186 2.80 29.76 10.45
C GLN A 186 3.97 29.95 9.47
N ARG A 187 4.68 28.88 9.04
CA ARG A 187 5.86 28.97 8.14
C ARG A 187 5.76 28.00 6.96
N ALA A 188 6.55 28.28 5.94
CA ALA A 188 6.58 27.48 4.73
C ALA A 188 7.04 26.03 4.98
N GLU A 189 6.36 25.10 4.31
CA GLU A 189 6.61 23.67 4.35
C GLU A 189 8.02 23.31 3.89
N ARG A 190 8.59 22.25 4.46
CA ARG A 190 9.88 21.73 3.99
C ARG A 190 9.99 20.22 4.13
N ALA A 191 10.67 19.62 3.17
CA ALA A 191 11.06 18.22 3.21
C ALA A 191 12.45 18.07 3.85
N ALA A 192 12.63 17.00 4.61
CA ALA A 192 13.91 16.50 5.06
C ALA A 192 14.01 15.02 4.71
N VAL A 193 15.17 14.56 4.28
CA VAL A 193 15.36 13.21 3.77
C VAL A 193 16.46 12.55 4.56
N PHE A 194 16.12 11.47 5.24
CA PHE A 194 17.06 10.61 5.88
C PHE A 194 17.58 9.58 4.88
N SER A 195 18.90 9.52 4.73
CA SER A 195 19.58 8.51 3.93
C SER A 195 20.11 7.41 4.84
N SER A 196 19.63 6.18 4.68
CA SER A 196 20.15 5.05 5.46
C SER A 196 21.57 4.63 5.09
N ASP A 197 22.15 5.13 3.99
CA ASP A 197 23.55 4.89 3.64
C ASP A 197 24.50 5.80 4.44
N THR A 198 24.12 7.07 4.61
CA THR A 198 24.94 8.06 5.31
C THR A 198 24.55 8.19 6.79
N MET A 199 23.37 7.69 7.17
CA MET A 199 22.74 7.90 8.47
C MET A 199 22.59 9.38 8.83
N GLU A 200 22.41 10.23 7.80
CA GLU A 200 22.31 11.68 7.94
C GLU A 200 21.02 12.22 7.34
N TRP A 201 20.55 13.32 7.92
CA TRP A 201 19.44 14.11 7.41
C TRP A 201 19.94 15.15 6.41
N GLN A 202 19.37 15.12 5.22
CA GLN A 202 19.47 16.22 4.26
C GLN A 202 18.20 17.06 4.36
N ILE A 203 18.35 18.34 4.70
CA ILE A 203 17.21 19.25 4.91
C ILE A 203 17.10 20.17 3.69
N PHE A 204 15.92 20.20 3.06
CA PHE A 204 15.67 21.02 1.89
C PHE A 204 15.17 22.42 2.29
N PRO A 205 15.33 23.42 1.40
CA PRO A 205 14.76 24.76 1.60
C PRO A 205 13.24 24.70 1.80
N GLU A 206 12.70 25.74 2.42
CA GLU A 206 11.26 25.92 2.54
C GLU A 206 10.63 26.18 1.16
N THR A 207 9.40 25.69 0.97
CA THR A 207 8.64 25.92 -0.26
C THR A 207 8.29 27.40 -0.42
N THR A 208 8.28 27.88 -1.66
CA THR A 208 7.77 29.22 -1.97
C THR A 208 6.26 29.24 -2.19
N LEU A 209 5.61 28.06 -2.17
CA LEU A 209 4.16 27.95 -2.33
C LEU A 209 3.45 28.49 -1.09
N GLN A 210 2.46 29.34 -1.29
CA GLN A 210 1.58 29.80 -0.21
C GLN A 210 0.51 28.75 0.04
N LEU A 211 0.77 27.89 1.02
CA LEU A 211 -0.12 26.80 1.40
C LEU A 211 -0.94 27.26 2.62
N THR A 212 -2.27 27.22 2.50
CA THR A 212 -3.16 27.47 3.63
C THR A 212 -3.31 26.20 4.46
N VAL A 213 -3.02 26.26 5.75
CA VAL A 213 -3.09 25.08 6.62
C VAL A 213 -4.55 24.75 6.93
N SER A 214 -4.94 23.51 6.64
CA SER A 214 -6.14 22.88 7.20
C SER A 214 -5.74 22.08 8.44
N ASP A 215 -6.52 22.18 9.51
CA ASP A 215 -6.25 21.57 10.84
C ASP A 215 -6.24 20.02 10.85
N ARG A 216 -6.49 19.36 9.71
CA ARG A 216 -6.58 17.89 9.60
C ARG A 216 -5.90 17.38 8.34
N LEU A 217 -4.57 17.50 8.32
CA LEU A 217 -3.74 16.98 7.24
C LEU A 217 -3.78 15.45 7.28
N ARG A 218 -4.18 14.83 6.18
CA ARG A 218 -4.06 13.38 5.99
C ARG A 218 -3.32 13.12 4.70
N ALA A 219 -2.08 12.66 4.84
CA ALA A 219 -1.32 11.99 3.82
C ALA A 219 -2.17 10.99 3.03
N SER A 220 -2.14 11.03 1.69
CA SER A 220 -2.89 10.06 0.88
C SER A 220 -2.03 8.93 0.31
N GLY A 221 -0.70 9.01 0.41
CA GLY A 221 0.24 7.95 0.02
C GLY A 221 1.35 8.40 -0.94
N VAL A 222 2.17 7.44 -1.38
CA VAL A 222 3.26 7.62 -2.34
C VAL A 222 2.94 6.84 -3.62
N VAL A 223 2.92 7.52 -4.76
CA VAL A 223 2.70 6.92 -6.09
C VAL A 223 3.85 7.34 -7.00
N HIS A 224 4.56 6.38 -7.61
CA HIS A 224 5.67 6.64 -8.55
C HIS A 224 6.74 7.64 -8.09
N GLY A 225 7.09 7.65 -6.80
CA GLY A 225 8.08 8.60 -6.27
C GLY A 225 7.55 10.03 -6.19
N LEU A 226 6.23 10.19 -6.13
CA LEU A 226 5.56 11.43 -5.78
C LEU A 226 4.76 11.18 -4.51
N VAL A 227 4.89 12.06 -3.51
CA VAL A 227 4.08 12.03 -2.30
C VAL A 227 2.92 13.00 -2.49
N TYR A 228 1.71 12.57 -2.18
CA TYR A 228 0.50 13.36 -2.41
C TYR A 228 -0.25 13.65 -1.13
N TRP A 229 -0.62 14.92 -0.97
CA TRP A 229 -1.44 15.39 0.14
C TRP A 229 -2.78 15.88 -0.34
N ARG A 230 -3.79 15.47 0.42
CA ARG A 230 -5.16 15.91 0.29
C ARG A 230 -5.43 17.02 1.31
N GLY A 231 -6.32 17.95 0.95
CA GLY A 231 -6.98 18.83 1.92
C GLY A 231 -6.16 20.05 2.33
N TRP A 232 -5.03 20.30 1.68
CA TRP A 232 -4.22 21.52 1.87
C TRP A 232 -4.82 22.71 1.10
N MET A 233 -5.41 22.43 -0.06
CA MET A 233 -6.12 23.40 -0.88
C MET A 233 -7.48 22.80 -1.23
N HIS A 234 -8.53 23.61 -1.17
CA HIS A 234 -9.88 23.16 -1.44
C HIS A 234 -9.97 22.54 -2.85
N ASP A 235 -9.29 23.12 -3.84
CA ASP A 235 -9.36 22.69 -5.24
C ASP A 235 -8.05 22.15 -5.83
N GLN A 236 -7.01 21.93 -5.03
CA GLN A 236 -5.70 21.46 -5.48
C GLN A 236 -5.10 20.38 -4.58
N ILE A 237 -4.28 19.52 -5.18
CA ILE A 237 -3.48 18.49 -4.54
C ILE A 237 -2.05 19.00 -4.45
N VAL A 238 -1.45 18.87 -3.27
CA VAL A 238 -0.04 19.21 -3.07
C VAL A 238 0.79 17.96 -3.33
N VAL A 239 1.87 18.13 -4.08
CA VAL A 239 2.73 17.02 -4.52
C VAL A 239 4.18 17.34 -4.23
N LEU A 240 4.91 16.37 -3.68
CA LEU A 240 6.35 16.42 -3.48
C LEU A 240 7.02 15.44 -4.44
N GLU A 241 7.86 15.96 -5.32
CA GLU A 241 8.70 15.13 -6.16
C GLU A 241 9.86 14.54 -5.36
N THR A 242 9.94 13.22 -5.24
CA THR A 242 10.94 12.59 -4.35
C THR A 242 12.36 12.53 -4.94
N MET A 243 12.54 12.92 -6.19
CA MET A 243 13.86 13.01 -6.82
C MET A 243 14.51 14.38 -6.58
N THR A 244 13.73 15.45 -6.68
CA THR A 244 14.19 16.85 -6.55
C THR A 244 13.84 17.45 -5.18
N PHE A 245 12.90 16.84 -4.47
CA PHE A 245 12.26 17.35 -3.25
C PHE A 245 11.62 18.73 -3.43
N GLN A 246 11.11 18.99 -4.63
CA GLN A 246 10.35 20.18 -4.94
C GLN A 246 8.84 19.94 -4.80
N PHE A 247 8.16 20.93 -4.24
CA PHE A 247 6.71 20.94 -4.15
C PHE A 247 6.09 21.55 -5.41
N PHE A 248 5.00 20.96 -5.86
CA PHE A 248 4.16 21.51 -6.92
C PHE A 248 2.68 21.19 -6.65
N LEU A 249 1.80 21.79 -7.45
CA LEU A 249 0.35 21.69 -7.30
C LEU A 249 -0.27 21.01 -8.52
N ILE A 250 -1.27 20.17 -8.28
CA ILE A 250 -2.12 19.58 -9.32
C ILE A 250 -3.56 19.99 -9.04
N ASP A 251 -4.25 20.54 -10.03
CA ASP A 251 -5.66 20.90 -9.88
C ASP A 251 -6.54 19.66 -9.70
N LEU A 252 -7.56 19.73 -8.84
CA LEU A 252 -8.56 18.67 -8.71
C LEU A 252 -9.49 18.62 -9.92
N PRO A 253 -10.03 17.44 -10.28
CA PRO A 253 -11.13 17.32 -11.20
C PRO A 253 -12.26 18.29 -10.82
N ALA A 254 -12.83 19.01 -11.79
CA ALA A 254 -13.89 19.99 -11.55
C ALA A 254 -15.05 19.46 -10.66
N PRO A 255 -15.52 18.20 -10.81
CA PRO A 255 -16.56 17.67 -9.92
C PRO A 255 -16.14 17.62 -8.45
N LEU A 256 -14.84 17.46 -8.14
CA LEU A 256 -14.31 17.28 -6.78
C LEU A 256 -13.98 18.58 -6.07
N LYS A 257 -14.10 19.74 -6.74
CA LYS A 257 -13.89 21.04 -6.12
C LYS A 257 -14.99 21.24 -5.05
N PRO A 258 -14.65 21.26 -3.75
CA PRO A 258 -15.62 21.34 -2.68
C PRO A 258 -16.20 22.76 -2.62
N GLU A 259 -17.53 22.86 -2.47
CA GLU A 259 -18.20 24.14 -2.27
C GLU A 259 -18.03 24.64 -0.82
N LEU A 260 -17.97 23.72 0.17
CA LEU A 260 -17.53 23.90 1.56
C LEU A 260 -17.50 22.50 2.23
N GLY A 261 -16.33 21.98 2.65
CA GLY A 261 -16.26 20.72 3.40
C GLY A 261 -14.93 19.97 3.33
N GLU A 262 -14.73 19.05 4.28
CA GLU A 262 -13.64 18.06 4.22
C GLU A 262 -13.85 17.17 3.00
N SER A 263 -12.82 17.03 2.17
CA SER A 263 -12.91 16.12 1.03
C SER A 263 -12.93 14.66 1.55
N THR A 264 -13.62 13.73 0.85
CA THR A 264 -13.67 12.28 1.20
C THR A 264 -12.98 11.32 0.20
N TYR A 265 -12.71 11.75 -1.04
CA TYR A 265 -11.87 11.06 -2.04
C TYR A 265 -10.53 10.45 -1.55
N LYS A 266 -10.07 9.36 -2.15
CA LYS A 266 -8.75 8.76 -1.92
C LYS A 266 -7.90 8.86 -3.18
N LEU A 267 -6.60 9.13 -3.01
CA LEU A 267 -5.60 9.01 -4.07
C LEU A 267 -5.00 7.61 -4.06
N GLY A 268 -4.56 7.17 -5.25
CA GLY A 268 -3.83 5.93 -5.44
C GLY A 268 -3.26 5.84 -6.84
N GLU A 269 -2.93 4.63 -7.26
CA GLU A 269 -2.43 4.36 -8.60
C GLU A 269 -3.32 3.33 -9.31
N THR A 270 -3.43 3.43 -10.63
CA THR A 270 -3.96 2.38 -11.50
C THR A 270 -2.92 1.27 -11.70
N LYS A 271 -3.31 0.12 -12.27
CA LYS A 271 -2.39 -0.99 -12.55
C LYS A 271 -1.26 -0.63 -13.53
N ASP A 272 -1.52 0.30 -14.44
CA ASP A 272 -0.53 0.85 -15.37
C ASP A 272 0.31 1.99 -14.76
N GLY A 273 0.11 2.30 -13.48
CA GLY A 273 0.93 3.24 -12.73
C GLY A 273 0.54 4.71 -12.89
N LYS A 274 -0.68 5.01 -13.34
CA LYS A 274 -1.18 6.39 -13.41
C LYS A 274 -1.79 6.78 -12.08
N LEU A 275 -1.59 8.03 -11.69
CA LEU A 275 -2.28 8.61 -10.54
C LEU A 275 -3.79 8.53 -10.76
N CYS A 276 -4.52 8.05 -9.76
CA CYS A 276 -5.98 8.04 -9.77
C CYS A 276 -6.58 8.63 -8.50
N ILE A 277 -7.76 9.23 -8.66
CA ILE A 277 -8.62 9.67 -7.58
C ILE A 277 -9.88 8.83 -7.60
N VAL A 278 -10.34 8.39 -6.43
CA VAL A 278 -11.63 7.72 -6.24
C VAL A 278 -12.41 8.43 -5.17
N ASP A 279 -13.69 8.71 -5.40
CA ASP A 279 -14.58 9.31 -4.41
C ASP A 279 -15.93 8.58 -4.39
N ILE A 280 -16.75 8.83 -3.36
CA ILE A 280 -18.14 8.38 -3.32
C ILE A 280 -19.04 9.61 -3.46
N LYS A 281 -19.87 9.63 -4.50
CA LYS A 281 -20.83 10.69 -4.77
C LYS A 281 -22.17 10.11 -5.14
N ASP A 282 -23.25 10.63 -4.56
CA ASP A 282 -24.61 10.21 -4.87
C ASP A 282 -24.77 8.67 -4.85
N ASN A 283 -24.25 8.03 -3.80
CA ASN A 283 -24.20 6.57 -3.64
C ASN A 283 -23.51 5.83 -4.81
N THR A 284 -22.53 6.46 -5.44
CA THR A 284 -21.76 5.91 -6.57
C THR A 284 -20.28 6.14 -6.33
N ILE A 285 -19.49 5.09 -6.43
CA ILE A 285 -18.03 5.21 -6.47
C ILE A 285 -17.68 5.78 -7.84
N VAL A 286 -16.99 6.91 -7.86
CA VAL A 286 -16.57 7.62 -9.06
C VAL A 286 -15.05 7.69 -9.08
N SER A 287 -14.44 7.47 -10.24
CA SER A 287 -12.98 7.43 -10.36
C SER A 287 -12.45 8.21 -11.57
N TRP A 288 -11.27 8.81 -11.39
CA TRP A 288 -10.54 9.57 -12.40
C TRP A 288 -9.09 9.13 -12.42
N PHE A 289 -8.46 9.11 -13.60
CA PHE A 289 -7.01 8.98 -13.72
C PHE A 289 -6.42 10.23 -14.37
N LEU A 290 -5.17 10.53 -14.02
CA LEU A 290 -4.42 11.62 -14.60
C LEU A 290 -3.83 11.17 -15.94
N ASP A 291 -4.23 11.83 -17.02
CA ASP A 291 -3.62 11.62 -18.33
C ASP A 291 -2.43 12.55 -18.51
N ASN A 292 -1.24 11.95 -18.53
CA ASN A 292 0.03 12.62 -18.79
C ASN A 292 0.39 12.62 -20.30
N GLY A 293 -0.48 12.09 -21.16
CA GLY A 293 -0.24 11.97 -22.61
C GLY A 293 -0.50 13.23 -23.42
N SER A 294 -1.09 14.27 -22.83
CA SER A 294 -1.42 15.52 -23.51
C SER A 294 -0.60 16.70 -22.99
N VAL A 295 -0.56 17.81 -23.74
CA VAL A 295 0.24 19.03 -23.41
C VAL A 295 -0.19 19.65 -22.07
N LEU A 296 -1.40 19.32 -21.59
CA LEU A 296 -1.91 19.69 -20.27
C LEU A 296 -2.28 18.43 -19.49
N ASN A 297 -1.86 18.30 -18.24
CA ASN A 297 -2.35 17.23 -17.37
C ASN A 297 -3.87 17.35 -17.24
N SER A 298 -4.62 16.33 -17.66
CA SER A 298 -6.09 16.36 -17.61
C SER A 298 -6.63 15.12 -16.90
N TRP A 299 -7.66 15.32 -16.09
CA TRP A 299 -8.33 14.24 -15.39
C TRP A 299 -9.38 13.61 -16.29
N ILE A 300 -9.26 12.30 -16.52
CA ILE A 300 -10.19 11.52 -17.34
C ILE A 300 -11.00 10.62 -16.43
N THR A 301 -12.33 10.69 -16.55
CA THR A 301 -13.25 9.79 -15.86
C THR A 301 -12.97 8.35 -16.29
N TYR A 302 -12.81 7.47 -15.33
CA TYR A 302 -12.44 6.08 -15.58
C TYR A 302 -13.64 5.15 -15.53
N LYS A 303 -14.17 4.90 -14.32
CA LYS A 303 -15.26 3.96 -14.10
C LYS A 303 -16.06 4.30 -12.86
N ASN A 304 -17.35 4.05 -12.95
CA ASN A 304 -18.29 4.33 -11.87
C ASN A 304 -18.97 3.05 -11.41
N PHE A 305 -19.19 2.91 -10.10
CA PHE A 305 -19.84 1.74 -9.51
C PHE A 305 -20.99 2.18 -8.60
N PRO A 306 -22.25 1.88 -8.94
CA PRO A 306 -23.37 2.19 -8.07
C PRO A 306 -23.28 1.34 -6.78
N LEU A 307 -23.38 1.97 -5.62
CA LEU A 307 -23.27 1.28 -4.31
C LEU A 307 -24.54 0.49 -3.97
N ARG A 308 -25.72 0.97 -4.37
CA ARG A 308 -27.00 0.33 -3.99
C ARG A 308 -27.07 -1.17 -4.35
N PRO A 309 -26.73 -1.61 -5.59
CA PRO A 309 -26.70 -3.03 -5.92
C PRO A 309 -25.65 -3.80 -5.12
N ILE A 310 -24.45 -3.22 -4.94
CA ILE A 310 -23.34 -3.84 -4.22
C ILE A 310 -23.72 -4.10 -2.76
N VAL A 311 -24.23 -3.08 -2.07
CA VAL A 311 -24.67 -3.20 -0.67
C VAL A 311 -25.77 -4.27 -0.56
N ARG A 312 -26.78 -4.19 -1.41
CA ARG A 312 -27.91 -5.13 -1.40
C ARG A 312 -27.46 -6.58 -1.59
N GLU A 313 -26.56 -6.83 -2.53
CA GLU A 313 -26.03 -8.18 -2.80
C GLU A 313 -25.20 -8.73 -1.64
N LEU A 314 -24.34 -7.89 -1.03
CA LEU A 314 -23.36 -8.38 -0.08
C LEU A 314 -23.88 -8.45 1.37
N THR A 315 -24.77 -7.54 1.76
CA THR A 315 -25.29 -7.45 3.14
C THR A 315 -26.76 -7.88 3.25
N GLY A 316 -27.52 -7.74 2.15
CA GLY A 316 -28.97 -7.88 2.14
C GLY A 316 -29.72 -6.62 2.62
N CYS A 317 -29.00 -5.55 2.97
CA CYS A 317 -29.58 -4.30 3.43
C CYS A 317 -29.89 -3.34 2.27
N SER A 318 -30.85 -2.44 2.48
CA SER A 318 -31.18 -1.36 1.54
C SER A 318 -30.48 -0.07 1.98
N MET A 319 -30.10 0.77 1.01
CA MET A 319 -29.59 2.13 1.25
C MET A 319 -30.73 3.15 1.08
N GLU A 320 -31.85 2.94 1.77
CA GLU A 320 -33.00 3.84 1.74
C GLU A 320 -32.74 5.11 2.57
N GLU A 321 -33.36 6.22 2.15
CA GLU A 321 -33.11 7.60 2.64
C GLU A 321 -33.88 7.94 3.93
N GLU A 322 -34.55 6.98 4.57
CA GLU A 322 -35.32 7.22 5.80
C GLU A 322 -34.42 7.42 7.04
N ASP A 323 -34.96 8.12 8.04
CA ASP A 323 -34.34 8.83 9.18
C ASP A 323 -33.22 8.12 9.98
N TYR A 324 -32.93 6.85 9.72
CA TYR A 324 -31.78 6.12 10.27
C TYR A 324 -31.13 5.24 9.19
N CYS A 325 -30.08 5.75 8.54
CA CYS A 325 -29.27 4.98 7.62
C CYS A 325 -28.62 3.79 8.35
N ASN A 326 -29.16 2.58 8.12
CA ASN A 326 -28.61 1.33 8.64
C ASN A 326 -27.34 0.90 7.92
N VAL A 327 -26.86 1.65 6.93
CA VAL A 327 -25.67 1.34 6.14
C VAL A 327 -24.85 2.60 5.91
N ASN A 328 -23.54 2.53 6.17
CA ASN A 328 -22.55 3.52 5.75
C ASN A 328 -21.45 2.84 4.91
N VAL A 329 -20.90 3.54 3.92
CA VAL A 329 -19.82 3.04 3.06
C VAL A 329 -18.67 4.01 3.06
N ASP A 330 -17.49 3.55 3.51
CA ASP A 330 -16.29 4.34 3.59
C ASP A 330 -15.23 3.87 2.60
N LEU A 331 -14.56 4.83 1.96
CA LEU A 331 -13.36 4.58 1.16
C LEU A 331 -12.16 4.37 2.09
N VAL A 332 -11.56 3.18 2.01
CA VAL A 332 -10.39 2.81 2.82
C VAL A 332 -9.11 3.29 2.12
N ALA A 333 -8.84 2.77 0.92
CA ALA A 333 -7.65 3.09 0.14
C ALA A 333 -7.83 2.78 -1.35
N VAL A 334 -6.92 3.29 -2.18
CA VAL A 334 -6.80 2.93 -3.60
C VAL A 334 -5.37 2.47 -3.85
N ILE A 335 -5.19 1.22 -4.29
CA ILE A 335 -3.87 0.59 -4.39
C ILE A 335 -3.82 -0.23 -5.68
N ASP A 336 -2.89 0.12 -6.59
CA ASP A 336 -2.56 -0.67 -7.80
C ASP A 336 -3.80 -1.12 -8.60
N GLY A 337 -4.73 -0.16 -8.81
CA GLY A 337 -5.97 -0.30 -9.56
C GLY A 337 -7.14 -0.93 -8.79
N PHE A 338 -7.01 -1.13 -7.48
CA PHE A 338 -8.07 -1.67 -6.63
C PHE A 338 -8.55 -0.64 -5.61
N VAL A 339 -9.86 -0.53 -5.48
CA VAL A 339 -10.53 0.27 -4.44
C VAL A 339 -10.84 -0.63 -3.27
N TYR A 340 -10.39 -0.25 -2.08
CA TYR A 340 -10.72 -0.90 -0.82
C TYR A 340 -11.80 -0.10 -0.12
N LEU A 341 -12.85 -0.79 0.33
CA LEU A 341 -14.04 -0.20 0.93
C LEU A 341 -14.36 -0.90 2.25
N CYS A 342 -14.97 -0.16 3.16
CA CYS A 342 -15.67 -0.72 4.31
C CYS A 342 -17.17 -0.42 4.20
N ILE A 343 -18.00 -1.43 4.42
CA ILE A 343 -19.45 -1.27 4.57
C ILE A 343 -19.79 -1.54 6.01
N PHE A 344 -20.24 -0.52 6.72
CA PHE A 344 -20.82 -0.62 8.05
C PHE A 344 -22.32 -0.82 7.91
N TYR A 345 -22.88 -1.83 8.56
CA TYR A 345 -24.31 -2.09 8.47
C TYR A 345 -24.90 -2.68 9.75
N LEU A 346 -26.15 -2.33 10.04
CA LEU A 346 -26.95 -2.93 11.09
C LEU A 346 -27.77 -4.08 10.51
N LYS A 347 -27.65 -5.27 11.11
CA LYS A 347 -28.44 -6.44 10.72
C LYS A 347 -28.83 -7.24 11.96
N ASP A 348 -30.10 -7.59 12.08
CA ASP A 348 -30.62 -8.38 13.21
C ASP A 348 -30.23 -7.80 14.59
N THR A 349 -30.24 -6.46 14.70
CA THR A 349 -29.79 -5.66 15.88
C THR A 349 -28.28 -5.68 16.19
N GLU A 350 -27.46 -6.27 15.31
CA GLU A 350 -26.00 -6.29 15.44
C GLU A 350 -25.32 -5.38 14.41
N TYR A 351 -24.40 -4.52 14.87
CA TYR A 351 -23.53 -3.75 13.97
C TYR A 351 -22.42 -4.64 13.42
N ARG A 352 -22.25 -4.58 12.10
CA ARG A 352 -21.27 -5.37 11.34
C ARG A 352 -20.46 -4.49 10.42
N GLU A 353 -19.26 -4.97 10.12
CA GLU A 353 -18.37 -4.37 9.12
C GLU A 353 -17.98 -5.42 8.08
N LEU A 354 -17.96 -4.99 6.82
CA LEU A 354 -17.56 -5.79 5.66
C LEU A 354 -16.49 -5.03 4.89
N TYR A 355 -15.29 -5.59 4.83
CA TYR A 355 -14.23 -5.07 3.97
C TYR A 355 -14.21 -5.82 2.64
N LEU A 356 -14.10 -5.07 1.55
CA LEU A 356 -14.01 -5.61 0.20
C LEU A 356 -13.02 -4.82 -0.65
N SER A 357 -12.57 -5.46 -1.73
CA SER A 357 -11.83 -4.80 -2.81
C SER A 357 -12.62 -4.88 -4.12
N ILE A 358 -12.55 -3.83 -4.93
CA ILE A 358 -13.10 -3.78 -6.30
C ILE A 358 -11.96 -3.45 -7.27
N CYS A 359 -11.77 -4.27 -8.30
CA CYS A 359 -10.85 -3.95 -9.38
C CYS A 359 -11.47 -2.88 -10.29
N LEU A 360 -10.81 -1.74 -10.44
CA LEU A 360 -11.28 -0.67 -11.31
C LEU A 360 -11.37 -1.15 -12.77
N GLU A 361 -10.42 -1.95 -13.25
CA GLU A 361 -10.44 -2.45 -14.64
C GLU A 361 -11.54 -3.50 -14.88
N THR A 362 -11.54 -4.58 -14.10
CA THR A 362 -12.37 -5.76 -14.39
C THR A 362 -13.75 -5.73 -13.74
N SER A 363 -13.98 -4.82 -12.78
CA SER A 363 -15.12 -4.86 -11.86
C SER A 363 -15.15 -6.07 -10.93
N ASP A 364 -14.10 -6.89 -10.89
CA ASP A 364 -14.07 -8.05 -10.01
C ASP A 364 -14.07 -7.59 -8.56
N MET A 365 -14.91 -8.22 -7.75
CA MET A 365 -15.09 -7.92 -6.34
C MET A 365 -14.62 -9.09 -5.47
N CYS A 366 -13.93 -8.78 -4.38
CA CYS A 366 -13.49 -9.77 -3.41
C CYS A 366 -13.87 -9.34 -1.99
N LYS A 367 -14.54 -10.22 -1.24
CA LYS A 367 -14.80 -10.03 0.19
C LYS A 367 -13.52 -10.38 0.96
N LEU A 368 -12.98 -9.42 1.70
CA LEU A 368 -11.71 -9.54 2.42
C LEU A 368 -11.93 -9.94 3.88
N TYR A 369 -12.95 -9.37 4.51
CA TYR A 369 -13.32 -9.62 5.90
C TYR A 369 -14.80 -9.32 6.13
N ASN A 370 -15.48 -10.09 6.99
CA ASN A 370 -16.84 -9.82 7.45
C ASN A 370 -16.97 -10.24 8.92
N GLY A 371 -17.42 -9.34 9.78
CA GLY A 371 -17.64 -9.66 11.19
C GLY A 371 -18.25 -8.52 11.99
N ALA A 372 -18.13 -8.62 13.32
CA ALA A 372 -18.66 -7.62 14.24
C ALA A 372 -17.96 -6.27 14.03
N TYR A 373 -18.72 -5.18 14.16
CA TYR A 373 -18.19 -3.82 14.11
C TYR A 373 -17.22 -3.56 15.27
N ARG A 374 -16.08 -2.93 14.97
CA ARG A 374 -14.96 -2.76 15.91
C ARG A 374 -14.76 -1.35 16.44
N HIS A 375 -15.70 -0.42 16.21
CA HIS A 375 -15.58 0.97 16.66
C HIS A 375 -14.23 1.60 16.29
N ASN A 376 -13.90 1.59 15.00
CA ASN A 376 -12.67 2.19 14.48
C ASN A 376 -12.94 3.52 13.76
N GLU A 377 -11.93 4.39 13.76
CA GLU A 377 -11.98 5.68 13.04
C GLU A 377 -11.48 5.56 11.60
N ALA A 378 -10.48 4.69 11.38
CA ALA A 378 -9.92 4.42 10.07
C ALA A 378 -9.37 3.00 10.00
N ALA A 379 -9.29 2.49 8.77
CA ALA A 379 -8.64 1.22 8.46
C ALA A 379 -7.53 1.46 7.43
N HIS A 380 -6.41 0.75 7.61
CA HIS A 380 -5.22 0.95 6.80
C HIS A 380 -4.69 -0.37 6.25
N PRO A 381 -4.79 -0.60 4.93
CA PRO A 381 -4.32 -1.82 4.31
C PRO A 381 -2.81 -1.98 4.39
N TYR A 382 -2.36 -3.15 4.84
CA TYR A 382 -0.97 -3.56 4.79
C TYR A 382 -0.66 -4.37 3.55
N VAL A 383 0.05 -3.77 2.60
CA VAL A 383 0.47 -4.41 1.36
C VAL A 383 1.82 -5.09 1.55
N MET A 384 1.89 -6.40 1.30
CA MET A 384 3.15 -7.13 1.30
C MET A 384 4.09 -6.62 0.19
N ALA A 385 5.30 -6.23 0.56
CA ALA A 385 6.35 -5.92 -0.40
C ALA A 385 6.95 -7.19 -1.01
N TRP A 386 7.53 -7.03 -2.21
CA TRP A 386 8.35 -8.06 -2.83
C TRP A 386 9.61 -8.28 -1.97
N PRO A 387 9.92 -9.53 -1.56
CA PRO A 387 11.11 -9.80 -0.78
C PRO A 387 12.40 -9.32 -1.48
N PRO A 388 13.35 -8.70 -0.77
CA PRO A 388 14.61 -8.24 -1.38
C PRO A 388 15.38 -9.35 -2.11
N SER A 389 15.25 -10.58 -1.62
CA SER A 389 15.83 -11.79 -2.21
C SER A 389 15.33 -12.12 -3.61
N LEU A 390 14.16 -11.60 -3.98
CA LEU A 390 13.56 -11.72 -5.31
C LEU A 390 13.81 -10.46 -6.14
N VAL A 391 13.92 -9.28 -5.53
CA VAL A 391 14.10 -8.01 -6.27
C VAL A 391 15.57 -7.76 -6.70
N GLN A 392 16.56 -8.22 -5.93
CA GLN A 392 17.97 -7.91 -6.22
C GLN A 392 18.60 -8.81 -7.30
N SER A 393 19.13 -8.20 -8.37
CA SER A 393 19.92 -8.91 -9.39
C SER A 393 21.37 -9.17 -8.94
N LYS A 394 22.02 -10.22 -9.47
CA LYS A 394 23.40 -10.61 -9.09
C LYS A 394 24.43 -9.52 -9.44
N ALA A 395 24.14 -8.66 -10.42
CA ALA A 395 24.99 -7.54 -10.82
C ALA A 395 25.09 -6.48 -9.71
N ALA A 396 24.05 -6.33 -8.89
CA ALA A 396 24.05 -5.42 -7.73
C ALA A 396 24.94 -5.95 -6.59
N GLN A 397 25.01 -7.27 -6.39
CA GLN A 397 25.90 -7.90 -5.40
C GLN A 397 27.37 -7.83 -5.79
N MET A 398 27.71 -7.99 -7.09
CA MET A 398 29.10 -7.90 -7.53
C MET A 398 29.66 -6.48 -7.48
N ARG A 399 28.83 -5.43 -7.70
CA ARG A 399 29.29 -4.03 -7.57
C ARG A 399 29.54 -3.57 -6.14
N MET A 400 29.02 -4.26 -5.12
CA MET A 400 29.35 -4.00 -3.70
C MET A 400 30.73 -4.55 -3.29
N GLN A 401 31.29 -5.50 -4.05
CA GLN A 401 32.66 -6.00 -3.77
C GLN A 401 33.76 -5.08 -4.31
N TYR A 402 33.44 -4.16 -5.23
CA TYR A 402 34.43 -3.28 -5.86
C TYR A 402 34.38 -1.81 -5.40
N SER A 403 33.56 -1.45 -4.40
CA SER A 403 33.55 -0.10 -3.80
C SER A 403 34.26 -0.01 -2.45
N LYS A 404 35.10 -0.99 -2.12
CA LYS A 404 36.14 -0.84 -1.09
C LYS A 404 37.49 -0.78 -1.78
N PHE A 405 37.85 0.39 -2.31
CA PHE A 405 39.23 0.86 -2.44
C PHE A 405 39.24 2.38 -2.42
#